data_AF-S6USG5-F1
#
_entry.id   AF-S6USG5-F1
#
_cell.length_a   1.000
_cell.length_b   1.000
_cell.length_c   1.000
_cell.angle_alpha   90.00
_cell.angle_beta   90.00
_cell.angle_gamma   90.00
#
_symmetry.space_group_name_H-M   'P 1'
#
loop_
_entity.id
_entity.type
_entity.pdbx_description
1 polymer ?
#
loop_
_entity_poly.entity_id
_entity_poly.type
_entity_poly.pdbx_seq_one_letter_code
_entity_poly.pdbx_strand_id
1 'polypeptide(L)'
;MTQVPNRETPRGVAILTRFLASESAGGIVLMAAALAALIVANSPLSAGYFSTLHSVWLGLSVELWINDGLMAIFFLMVGLEIKREVLAGGLATWGQRALPGF
;
A
#
# COMPACT_ATOMS: atom_id res chain seq x y z
N MET A 1 -3.60 -43.33 13.36
CA MET A 1 -2.66 -42.60 12.48
C MET A 1 -3.46 -41.95 11.35
N THR A 2 -3.95 -40.73 11.54
CA THR A 2 -4.66 -39.97 10.50
C THR A 2 -3.63 -39.19 9.68
N GLN A 3 -3.37 -39.61 8.45
CA GLN A 3 -2.55 -38.86 7.52
C GLN A 3 -3.24 -37.52 7.22
N VAL A 4 -2.57 -36.41 7.54
CA VAL A 4 -3.04 -35.07 7.19
C VAL A 4 -2.89 -34.93 5.67
N PRO A 5 -3.96 -34.59 4.91
CA PRO A 5 -3.88 -34.49 3.46
C PRO A 5 -2.90 -33.38 3.05
N ASN A 6 -1.92 -33.73 2.20
CA ASN A 6 -0.94 -32.80 1.66
C ASN A 6 -1.65 -31.79 0.74
N ARG A 7 -1.81 -30.54 1.18
CA ARG A 7 -2.33 -29.46 0.33
C ARG A 7 -1.22 -28.99 -0.58
N GLU A 8 -1.17 -29.51 -1.81
CA GLU A 8 -0.28 -28.99 -2.83
C GLU A 8 -0.71 -27.56 -3.20
N THR A 9 -0.07 -26.57 -2.60
CA THR A 9 -0.29 -25.17 -2.97
C THR A 9 0.15 -24.98 -4.42
N PRO A 10 -0.69 -24.40 -5.29
CA PRO A 10 -0.33 -24.15 -6.69
C PRO A 10 0.98 -23.35 -6.74
N ARG A 11 1.98 -23.85 -7.49
CA ARG A 11 3.33 -23.25 -7.53
C ARG A 11 3.32 -21.73 -7.78
N GLY A 12 2.37 -21.23 -8.58
CA GLY A 12 2.19 -19.80 -8.82
C GLY A 12 1.82 -18.98 -7.57
N VAL A 13 0.95 -19.51 -6.72
CA VAL A 13 0.54 -18.85 -5.46
C VAL A 13 1.72 -18.82 -4.48
N ALA A 14 2.53 -19.88 -4.45
CA ALA A 14 3.75 -19.94 -3.64
C ALA A 14 4.80 -18.90 -4.06
N ILE A 15 4.90 -18.60 -5.36
CA ILE A 15 5.81 -17.56 -5.87
C ILE A 15 5.30 -16.16 -5.52
N LEU A 16 3.99 -15.91 -5.73
CA LEU A 16 3.37 -14.62 -5.41
C LEU A 16 3.47 -14.29 -3.91
N THR A 17 3.21 -15.25 -3.04
CA THR A 17 3.31 -15.07 -1.57
C THR A 17 4.74 -14.80 -1.13
N ARG A 18 5.74 -15.51 -1.69
CA ARG A 18 7.17 -15.24 -1.41
C ARG A 18 7.60 -13.87 -1.90
N PHE A 19 7.12 -13.45 -3.06
CA PHE A 19 7.39 -12.12 -3.60
C PHE A 19 6.79 -11.03 -2.70
N LEU A 20 5.50 -11.13 -2.37
CA LEU A 20 4.79 -10.19 -1.48
C LEU A 20 5.37 -10.13 -0.06
N ALA A 21 6.02 -11.21 0.40
CA ALA A 21 6.71 -11.24 1.68
C ALA A 21 8.08 -10.53 1.68
N SER A 22 8.58 -10.12 0.51
CA SER A 22 9.84 -9.38 0.41
C SER A 22 9.63 -7.89 0.68
N GLU A 23 10.57 -7.26 1.39
CA GLU A 23 10.55 -5.84 1.72
C GLU A 23 10.56 -4.95 0.45
N SER A 24 11.22 -5.40 -0.62
CA SER A 24 11.31 -4.67 -1.89
C SER A 24 10.07 -4.76 -2.77
N ALA A 25 9.19 -5.76 -2.56
CA ALA A 25 8.00 -5.93 -3.39
C ALA A 25 7.04 -4.74 -3.32
N GLY A 26 6.90 -4.11 -2.15
CA GLY A 26 6.08 -2.91 -1.99
C GLY A 26 6.54 -1.77 -2.91
N GLY A 27 7.86 -1.52 -2.96
CA GLY A 27 8.44 -0.50 -3.84
C GLY A 27 8.28 -0.81 -5.33
N ILE A 28 8.44 -2.08 -5.72
CA ILE A 28 8.26 -2.52 -7.12
C ILE A 28 6.80 -2.34 -7.57
N VAL A 29 5.84 -2.73 -6.72
CA VAL A 29 4.40 -2.58 -7.02
C VAL A 29 4.04 -1.10 -7.14
N LEU A 30 4.54 -0.25 -6.24
CA LEU A 30 4.33 1.20 -6.31
C LEU A 30 4.87 1.79 -7.63
N MET A 31 6.09 1.42 -8.00
CA MET A 31 6.71 1.88 -9.25
C MET A 31 5.90 1.44 -10.48
N ALA A 32 5.48 0.17 -10.51
CA ALA A 32 4.66 -0.36 -11.60
C ALA A 32 3.31 0.37 -11.70
N ALA A 33 2.65 0.66 -10.58
CA ALA A 33 1.41 1.42 -10.53
C ALA A 33 1.60 2.86 -11.06
N ALA A 34 2.67 3.54 -10.66
CA ALA A 34 2.99 4.88 -11.14
C ALA A 34 3.27 4.91 -12.66
N LEU A 35 4.03 3.94 -13.17
CA LEU A 35 4.28 3.79 -14.60
C LEU A 35 2.97 3.49 -15.36
N ALA A 36 2.12 2.62 -14.85
CA ALA A 36 0.82 2.34 -15.44
C ALA A 36 -0.06 3.60 -15.50
N ALA A 37 -0.08 4.39 -14.42
CA ALA A 37 -0.81 5.65 -14.38
C ALA A 37 -0.30 6.65 -15.43
N LEU A 38 1.03 6.79 -15.58
CA LEU A 38 1.65 7.62 -16.61
C LEU A 38 1.26 7.16 -18.02
N ILE A 39 1.30 5.86 -18.29
CA ILE A 39 0.92 5.30 -19.58
C ILE A 39 -0.55 5.60 -19.88
N VAL A 40 -1.45 5.33 -18.92
CA VAL A 40 -2.90 5.57 -19.09
C VAL A 40 -3.17 7.05 -19.34
N ALA A 41 -2.59 7.94 -18.53
CA ALA A 41 -2.78 9.39 -18.63
C ALA A 41 -2.29 9.99 -19.96
N ASN A 42 -1.28 9.38 -20.60
CA ASN A 42 -0.73 9.83 -21.88
C ASN A 42 -1.26 9.04 -23.09
N SER A 43 -2.26 8.19 -22.90
CA SER A 43 -2.85 7.35 -23.95
C SER A 43 -4.24 7.84 -24.39
N PRO A 44 -4.82 7.27 -25.46
CA PRO A 44 -6.21 7.54 -25.84
C PRO A 44 -7.26 7.21 -24.78
N LEU A 45 -6.91 6.40 -23.76
CA LEU A 45 -7.80 6.08 -22.63
C LEU A 45 -7.88 7.23 -21.61
N SER A 46 -7.03 8.25 -21.71
CA SER A 46 -6.94 9.37 -20.76
C SER A 46 -8.28 10.08 -20.54
N ALA A 47 -9.05 10.33 -21.61
CA ALA A 47 -10.35 10.99 -21.50
C ALA A 47 -11.35 10.20 -20.64
N GLY A 48 -11.40 8.87 -20.79
CA GLY A 48 -12.25 7.99 -19.97
C GLY A 48 -11.75 7.86 -18.53
N TYR A 49 -10.44 7.83 -18.35
CA TYR A 49 -9.80 7.79 -17.03
C TYR A 49 -10.13 9.05 -16.23
N PHE A 50 -9.84 10.24 -16.79
CA PHE A 50 -10.09 11.51 -16.10
C PHE A 50 -11.58 11.80 -15.93
N SER A 51 -12.45 11.44 -16.88
CA SER A 51 -13.90 11.64 -16.72
C SER A 51 -14.47 10.79 -15.59
N THR A 52 -13.96 9.58 -15.41
CA THR A 52 -14.35 8.70 -14.29
C THR A 52 -13.89 9.29 -12.95
N LEU A 53 -12.64 9.75 -12.87
CA LEU A 53 -12.09 10.35 -11.66
C LEU A 53 -12.79 11.66 -11.24
N HIS A 54 -13.15 12.49 -12.22
CA HIS A 54 -13.88 13.74 -11.97
C HIS A 54 -15.39 13.54 -11.77
N SER A 55 -15.89 12.32 -11.96
CA SER A 55 -17.31 12.02 -11.74
C SER A 55 -17.68 12.30 -10.29
N VAL A 56 -18.75 13.07 -10.09
CA VAL A 56 -19.22 13.44 -8.75
C VAL A 56 -20.12 12.33 -8.23
N TRP A 57 -19.76 11.79 -7.08
CA TRP A 57 -20.55 10.80 -6.37
C TRP A 57 -20.72 11.23 -4.91
N LEU A 58 -21.97 11.32 -4.46
CA LEU A 58 -22.32 11.74 -3.10
C LEU A 58 -21.69 13.09 -2.69
N GLY A 59 -21.56 14.03 -3.63
CA GLY A 59 -21.07 15.39 -3.38
C GLY A 59 -19.54 15.58 -3.47
N LEU A 60 -18.77 14.50 -3.67
CA LEU A 60 -17.32 14.56 -3.88
C LEU A 60 -16.96 13.87 -5.21
N SER A 61 -15.82 14.23 -5.81
CA SER A 61 -15.34 13.48 -6.97
C SER A 61 -14.87 12.08 -6.56
N VAL A 62 -14.91 11.13 -7.48
CA VAL A 62 -14.36 9.78 -7.28
C VAL A 62 -12.88 9.85 -6.86
N GLU A 63 -12.11 10.78 -7.44
CA GLU A 63 -10.73 11.04 -7.05
C GLU A 63 -10.59 11.42 -5.57
N LEU A 64 -11.42 12.34 -5.06
CA LEU A 64 -11.38 12.73 -3.65
C LEU A 64 -11.74 11.57 -2.74
N TRP A 65 -12.77 10.79 -3.08
CA TRP A 65 -13.14 9.60 -2.31
C TRP A 65 -12.01 8.58 -2.22
N ILE A 66 -11.34 8.31 -3.34
CA ILE A 66 -10.21 7.39 -3.40
C ILE A 66 -9.05 7.94 -2.56
N ASN A 67 -8.71 9.22 -2.70
CA ASN A 67 -7.61 9.83 -1.98
C ASN A 67 -7.85 9.78 -0.46
N ASP A 68 -8.98 10.28 0.02
CA ASP A 68 -9.31 10.31 1.44
C ASP A 68 -9.42 8.89 2.02
N GLY A 69 -10.04 7.96 1.28
CA GLY A 69 -10.17 6.56 1.71
C GLY A 69 -8.82 5.84 1.83
N LEU A 70 -7.97 5.94 0.80
CA LEU A 70 -6.65 5.33 0.82
C LEU A 70 -5.73 5.97 1.85
N MET A 71 -5.76 7.31 1.98
CA MET A 71 -5.00 8.04 2.98
C MET A 71 -5.44 7.70 4.41
N ALA A 72 -6.74 7.51 4.66
CA ALA A 72 -7.23 7.07 5.96
C ALA A 72 -6.66 5.70 6.35
N ILE A 73 -6.63 4.74 5.42
CA ILE A 73 -6.02 3.41 5.66
C ILE A 73 -4.51 3.53 5.87
N PHE A 74 -3.82 4.31 5.04
CA PHE A 74 -2.39 4.55 5.15
C PHE A 74 -2.03 5.14 6.52
N PHE A 75 -2.70 6.23 6.92
CA PHE A 75 -2.46 6.87 8.20
C PHE A 75 -2.85 6.00 9.39
N LEU A 76 -3.88 5.16 9.27
CA LEU A 76 -4.19 4.19 10.31
C LEU A 76 -3.02 3.22 10.51
N MET A 77 -2.48 2.64 9.43
CA MET A 77 -1.36 1.71 9.51
C MET A 77 -0.10 2.39 10.08
N VAL A 78 0.26 3.56 9.55
CA VAL A 78 1.38 4.37 10.04
C VAL A 78 1.18 4.77 11.51
N GLY A 79 -0.05 5.16 11.89
CA GLY A 79 -0.36 5.53 13.27
C GLY A 79 -0.22 4.35 14.25
N LEU A 80 -0.63 3.15 13.84
CA LEU A 80 -0.44 1.93 14.63
C LEU A 80 1.05 1.55 14.75
N GLU A 81 1.81 1.72 13.67
CA GLU A 81 3.26 1.51 13.64
C GLU A 81 3.97 2.43 14.63
N ILE A 82 3.70 3.74 14.54
CA ILE A 82 4.26 4.75 15.44
C ILE A 82 3.86 4.44 16.88
N LYS A 83 2.60 4.11 17.15
CA LYS A 83 2.14 3.73 18.49
C LYS A 83 2.92 2.52 19.02
N ARG A 84 3.16 1.51 18.19
CA ARG A 84 3.95 0.33 18.57
C ARG A 84 5.38 0.71 18.91
N GLU A 85 6.02 1.54 18.10
CA GLU A 85 7.40 1.99 18.33
C GLU A 85 7.55 2.86 19.58
N VAL A 86 6.58 3.71 19.87
CA VAL A 86 6.56 4.55 21.08
C VAL A 86 6.38 3.71 22.35
N LEU A 87 5.58 2.64 22.30
CA LEU A 87 5.28 1.82 23.48
C LEU A 87 6.30 0.70 23.74
N ALA A 88 6.84 0.09 22.69
CA ALA A 88 7.64 -1.13 22.79
C ALA A 88 8.87 -1.15 21.87
N GLY A 89 9.12 -0.09 21.10
CA GLY A 89 10.22 -0.01 20.14
C GLY A 89 11.24 1.09 20.48
N GLY A 90 12.03 1.49 19.48
CA GLY A 90 13.17 2.42 19.64
C GLY A 90 12.80 3.86 20.01
N LEU A 91 11.52 4.22 20.05
CA LEU A 91 11.06 5.55 20.48
C LEU A 91 10.64 5.61 21.95
N ALA A 92 10.58 4.45 22.63
CA ALA A 92 10.22 4.35 24.04
C ALA A 92 11.22 5.10 24.95
N THR A 93 12.52 4.98 24.65
CA THR A 93 13.61 5.66 25.39
C THR A 93 13.87 7.08 24.87
N TRP A 94 13.78 8.08 25.75
CA TRP A 94 13.97 9.50 25.44
C TRP A 94 15.28 9.84 24.70
N GLY A 95 16.35 9.07 24.90
CA GLY A 95 17.68 9.30 24.29
C GLY A 95 17.76 9.07 22.77
N GLN A 96 16.76 8.43 22.16
CA GLN A 96 16.71 8.19 20.70
C GLN A 96 15.70 9.09 19.98
N ARG A 97 14.95 9.94 20.70
CA ARG A 97 13.98 10.89 20.11
C ARG A 97 14.63 12.14 19.52
N ALA A 98 15.90 12.37 19.86
CA ALA A 98 16.73 13.36 19.20
C ALA A 98 17.66 12.63 18.24
N LEU A 99 17.29 12.54 16.97
CA LEU A 99 18.31 12.67 15.94
C LEU A 99 18.55 14.19 15.83
N PRO A 100 19.72 14.69 16.28
CA PRO A 100 20.12 16.04 15.96
C PRO A 100 20.22 16.12 14.43
N GLY A 101 19.73 17.21 13.87
CA GLY A 101 20.30 17.67 12.61
C GLY A 101 21.81 17.72 12.78
N PHE A 102 22.52 16.98 11.95
CA PHE A 102 23.85 17.38 11.52
C PHE A 102 23.65 18.37 10.38
#